data_AF-A0A7C3F8X0-F1
#
_entry.id   AF-A0A7C3F8X0-F1
#
_cell.length_a   1.000
_cell.length_b   1.000
_cell.length_c   1.000
_cell.angle_alpha   90.00
_cell.angle_beta   90.00
_cell.angle_gamma   90.00
#
_symmetry.space_group_name_H-M   'P 1'
#
loop_
_entity.id
_entity.type
_entity.pdbx_description
1 polymer ?
#
loop_
_entity_poly.entity_id
_entity_poly.type
_entity_poly.pdbx_seq_one_letter_code
_entity_poly.pdbx_strand_id
1 'polypeptide(L)'
;MATLQELLGFEDVVVRVATSSCGGQAIQIMGTCGALIGGTMVLDYYFGRPLEDMSYKEGVNKDKMFAAAEIAKLLYDRFVKKYGAMSCAGIQQRLFGRVYWITDPDDAAKFDAAGAHSDPDKCMDVVGDAARWTMEILLDKGAVKI
;
A
#
# COMPACT_ATOMS: atom_id res chain seq x y z
N MET A 1 6.32 -3.46 -1.94
CA MET A 1 7.42 -2.75 -1.24
C MET A 1 8.76 -3.44 -1.40
N ALA A 2 8.88 -4.78 -1.26
CA ALA A 2 10.14 -5.51 -1.49
C ALA A 2 10.81 -5.16 -2.83
N THR A 3 10.08 -5.23 -3.95
CA THR A 3 10.62 -4.83 -5.27
C THR A 3 11.10 -3.38 -5.32
N LEU A 4 10.42 -2.46 -4.63
CA LEU A 4 10.88 -1.07 -4.56
C LEU A 4 12.15 -0.93 -3.73
N GLN A 5 12.28 -1.72 -2.66
CA GLN A 5 13.49 -1.76 -1.84
C GLN A 5 14.68 -2.25 -2.68
N GLU A 6 14.50 -3.31 -3.46
CA GLU A 6 15.52 -3.85 -4.38
C GLU A 6 15.96 -2.82 -5.43
N LEU A 7 15.02 -2.04 -5.96
CA LEU A 7 15.30 -1.04 -6.99
C LEU A 7 15.89 0.27 -6.45
N LEU A 8 15.45 0.72 -5.26
CA LEU A 8 15.79 2.04 -4.71
C LEU A 8 16.84 2.01 -3.60
N GLY A 9 17.10 0.84 -3.02
CA GLY A 9 18.16 0.65 -2.03
C GLY A 9 17.90 1.25 -0.65
N PHE A 10 16.65 1.57 -0.30
CA PHE A 10 16.30 2.02 1.05
C PHE A 10 16.43 0.88 2.08
N GLU A 11 16.45 1.24 3.35
CA GLU A 11 16.75 0.31 4.45
C GLU A 11 15.67 -0.76 4.62
N ASP A 12 16.07 -2.01 4.85
CA ASP A 12 15.17 -3.15 5.11
C ASP A 12 14.19 -2.89 6.27
N VAL A 13 14.56 -2.02 7.22
CA VAL A 13 13.66 -1.65 8.32
C VAL A 13 12.33 -1.08 7.81
N VAL A 14 12.32 -0.36 6.70
CA VAL A 14 11.09 0.16 6.07
C VAL A 14 10.17 -0.97 5.64
N VAL A 15 10.73 -2.08 5.14
CA VAL A 15 9.98 -3.28 4.78
C VAL A 15 9.44 -3.97 6.01
N ARG A 16 10.30 -4.20 7.02
CA ARG A 16 9.94 -4.94 8.24
C ARG A 16 8.82 -4.28 9.02
N VAL A 17 8.87 -2.95 9.22
CA VAL A 17 7.85 -2.24 10.01
C VAL A 17 6.46 -2.24 9.35
N ALA A 18 6.36 -2.54 8.06
CA ALA A 18 5.08 -2.65 7.36
C ALA A 18 4.47 -4.06 7.39
N THR A 19 5.16 -5.08 7.93
CA THR A 19 4.76 -6.49 7.81
C THR A 19 3.30 -6.72 8.19
N SER A 20 2.88 -6.21 9.34
CA SER A 20 1.51 -6.38 9.84
C SER A 20 0.47 -5.65 8.99
N SER A 21 0.87 -4.74 8.09
CA SER A 21 -0.05 -4.05 7.17
C SER A 21 -0.70 -4.99 6.14
N CYS A 22 -0.29 -6.25 6.08
CA CYS A 22 -0.89 -7.28 5.22
C CYS A 22 -2.36 -7.57 5.57
N GLY A 23 -3.11 -8.09 4.58
CA GLY A 23 -4.50 -8.52 4.77
C GLY A 23 -5.41 -7.46 5.41
N GLY A 24 -5.23 -6.18 5.06
CA GLY A 24 -6.02 -5.09 5.66
C GLY A 24 -5.58 -4.67 7.07
N GLN A 25 -4.31 -4.96 7.43
CA GLN A 25 -3.49 -4.45 8.55
C GLN A 25 -3.35 -5.25 9.85
N ALA A 26 -4.02 -6.38 10.00
CA ALA A 26 -3.55 -7.41 10.93
C ALA A 26 -4.22 -8.71 10.50
N ILE A 27 -4.28 -8.93 9.18
CA ILE A 27 -5.07 -10.01 8.57
C ILE A 27 -6.58 -9.87 8.92
N GLN A 28 -7.04 -8.65 9.21
CA GLN A 28 -8.42 -8.36 9.60
C GLN A 28 -9.35 -8.00 8.43
N ILE A 29 -8.81 -7.88 7.22
CA ILE A 29 -9.50 -7.66 5.93
C ILE A 29 -10.24 -6.31 5.77
N MET A 30 -10.61 -5.67 6.88
CA MET A 30 -11.44 -4.48 6.90
C MET A 30 -10.68 -3.16 6.64
N GLY A 31 -9.36 -3.16 6.75
CA GLY A 31 -8.54 -1.98 6.55
C GLY A 31 -8.05 -1.77 5.12
N THR A 32 -7.22 -0.75 4.95
CA THR A 32 -6.53 -0.42 3.70
C THR A 32 -5.70 -1.60 3.19
N CYS A 33 -5.71 -1.83 1.88
CA CYS A 33 -4.86 -2.85 1.27
C CYS A 33 -3.38 -2.62 1.63
N GLY A 34 -2.69 -3.68 2.04
CA GLY A 34 -1.27 -3.59 2.40
C GLY A 34 -0.38 -3.12 1.25
N ALA A 35 -0.77 -3.37 0.00
CA ALA A 35 -0.08 -2.85 -1.19
C ALA A 35 -0.14 -1.31 -1.26
N LEU A 36 -1.31 -0.73 -0.98
CA LEU A 36 -1.48 0.73 -0.91
C LEU A 36 -0.71 1.31 0.28
N ILE A 37 -0.78 0.68 1.46
CA ILE A 37 0.00 1.12 2.64
C ILE A 37 1.50 1.13 2.31
N GLY A 38 2.03 0.04 1.76
CA GLY A 38 3.45 -0.06 1.43
C GLY A 38 3.88 0.95 0.36
N GLY A 39 3.05 1.19 -0.65
CA GLY A 39 3.31 2.23 -1.65
C GLY A 39 3.31 3.64 -1.05
N THR A 40 2.35 3.95 -0.17
CA THR A 40 2.30 5.22 0.57
C THR A 40 3.50 5.40 1.48
N MET A 41 3.92 4.36 2.21
CA MET A 41 5.11 4.42 3.07
C MET A 41 6.38 4.74 2.28
N VAL A 42 6.54 4.19 1.07
CA VAL A 42 7.67 4.54 0.20
C VAL A 42 7.55 5.97 -0.33
N LEU A 43 6.36 6.45 -0.68
CA LEU A 43 6.17 7.86 -1.05
C LEU A 43 6.53 8.79 0.12
N ASP A 44 6.09 8.47 1.33
CA ASP A 44 6.36 9.24 2.54
C ASP A 44 7.83 9.15 2.97
N TYR A 45 8.57 8.11 2.57
CA TYR A 45 10.03 8.07 2.74
C TYR A 45 10.72 9.24 2.02
N TYR A 46 10.22 9.67 0.86
CA TYR A 46 10.79 10.77 0.09
C TYR A 46 10.11 12.12 0.36
N PHE A 47 8.80 12.13 0.60
CA PHE A 47 7.99 13.35 0.66
C PHE A 47 7.28 13.58 1.98
N GLY A 48 7.38 12.63 2.91
CA GLY A 48 6.71 12.68 4.19
C GLY A 48 7.21 13.85 5.04
N ARG A 49 6.34 14.32 5.95
CA ARG A 49 6.75 15.32 6.93
C ARG A 49 7.74 14.70 7.94
N PRO A 50 8.74 15.47 8.41
CA PRO A 50 9.70 14.98 9.39
C PRO A 50 9.08 14.92 10.79
N LEU A 51 9.74 14.21 11.71
CA LEU A 51 9.22 13.91 13.05
C LEU A 51 9.01 15.18 13.89
N GLU A 52 9.92 16.15 13.79
CA GLU A 52 9.84 17.44 14.49
C GLU A 52 8.55 18.21 14.15
N ASP A 53 8.01 18.03 12.95
CA ASP A 53 6.77 18.64 12.46
C ASP A 53 5.49 17.91 12.95
N MET A 54 5.64 16.89 13.80
CA MET A 54 4.55 16.06 14.35
C MET A 54 4.31 16.26 15.85
N SER A 55 5.03 17.18 16.49
CA SER A 55 4.93 17.41 17.94
C SER A 55 3.68 18.19 18.32
N TYR A 56 2.94 17.69 19.31
CA TYR A 56 1.82 18.43 19.91
C TYR A 56 2.27 19.72 20.64
N LYS A 57 3.57 19.85 20.93
CA LYS A 57 4.16 21.01 21.62
C LYS A 57 4.49 22.15 20.67
N GLU A 58 5.03 21.82 19.49
CA GLU A 58 5.44 22.79 18.47
C GLU A 58 4.29 23.14 17.50
N GLY A 59 3.20 22.37 17.55
CA GLY A 59 2.10 22.47 16.61
C GLY A 59 2.31 21.55 15.41
N VAL A 60 1.20 21.07 14.85
CA VAL A 60 1.25 20.18 13.67
C VAL A 60 1.47 21.02 12.43
N ASN A 61 2.56 20.78 11.70
CA ASN A 61 2.78 21.39 10.39
C ASN A 61 1.82 20.78 9.36
N LYS A 62 0.68 21.43 9.18
CA LYS A 62 -0.39 20.97 8.29
C LYS A 62 0.00 21.07 6.83
N ASP A 63 0.79 22.07 6.44
CA ASP A 63 1.15 22.30 5.04
C ASP A 63 1.98 21.14 4.49
N LYS A 64 3.03 20.72 5.22
CA LYS A 64 3.82 19.54 4.84
C LYS A 64 3.02 18.24 4.90
N MET A 65 2.12 18.11 5.88
CA MET A 65 1.21 16.96 5.96
C MET A 65 0.32 16.86 4.71
N PHE A 66 -0.29 17.97 4.30
CA PHE A 66 -1.16 17.98 3.12
C PHE A 66 -0.37 17.80 1.83
N ALA A 67 0.83 18.38 1.70
CA ALA A 67 1.70 18.17 0.54
C ALA A 67 2.08 16.69 0.36
N ALA A 68 2.45 15.98 1.43
CA ALA A 68 2.71 14.54 1.40
C ALA A 68 1.44 13.75 1.01
N ALA A 69 0.31 14.10 1.63
CA ALA A 69 -0.98 13.46 1.35
C ALA A 69 -1.45 13.64 -0.10
N GLU A 70 -1.18 14.79 -0.74
CA GLU A 70 -1.49 15.03 -2.15
C GLU A 70 -0.71 14.09 -3.08
N ILE A 71 0.54 13.76 -2.73
CA ILE A 71 1.35 12.80 -3.49
C ILE A 71 0.85 11.38 -3.27
N ALA A 72 0.60 10.98 -2.02
CA ALA A 72 0.01 9.67 -1.70
C ALA A 72 -1.38 9.49 -2.33
N LYS A 73 -2.16 10.57 -2.46
CA LYS A 73 -3.46 10.57 -3.12
C LYS A 73 -3.37 10.14 -4.59
N LEU A 74 -2.28 10.42 -5.29
CA LEU A 74 -2.09 9.96 -6.67
C LEU A 74 -2.11 8.42 -6.77
N LEU A 75 -1.53 7.73 -5.78
CA LEU A 75 -1.57 6.27 -5.71
C LEU A 75 -2.97 5.78 -5.32
N TYR A 76 -3.58 6.40 -4.31
CA TYR A 76 -4.96 6.10 -3.91
C TYR A 76 -5.95 6.22 -5.06
N ASP A 77 -5.87 7.28 -5.87
CA ASP A 77 -6.77 7.51 -6.99
C ASP A 77 -6.64 6.42 -8.06
N ARG A 78 -5.43 5.90 -8.28
CA ARG A 78 -5.22 4.75 -9.18
C ARG A 78 -5.85 3.46 -8.63
N PHE A 79 -5.75 3.23 -7.32
CA PHE A 79 -6.43 2.11 -6.65
C PHE A 79 -7.95 2.19 -6.80
N VAL A 80 -8.54 3.34 -6.48
CA VAL A 80 -9.99 3.54 -6.62
C VAL A 80 -10.41 3.41 -8.07
N LYS A 81 -9.62 3.95 -9.02
CA LYS A 81 -9.94 3.86 -10.45
C LYS A 81 -9.90 2.43 -10.99
N LYS A 82 -8.87 1.63 -10.67
CA LYS A 82 -8.73 0.26 -11.19
C LYS A 82 -9.58 -0.75 -10.42
N TYR A 83 -9.58 -0.67 -9.09
CA TYR A 83 -10.17 -1.68 -8.22
C TYR A 83 -11.50 -1.27 -7.59
N GLY A 84 -11.89 0.01 -7.68
CA GLY A 84 -13.11 0.53 -7.07
C GLY A 84 -13.03 0.72 -5.54
N ALA A 85 -11.90 0.39 -4.92
CA ALA A 85 -11.73 0.45 -3.47
C ALA A 85 -10.27 0.61 -3.05
N MET A 86 -10.07 1.14 -1.84
CA MET A 86 -8.78 1.15 -1.14
C MET A 86 -8.63 0.02 -0.11
N SER A 87 -9.75 -0.54 0.37
CA SER A 87 -9.76 -1.56 1.43
C SER A 87 -9.50 -2.95 0.87
N CYS A 88 -8.88 -3.82 1.67
CA CYS A 88 -8.61 -5.20 1.27
C CYS A 88 -9.91 -5.94 0.94
N ALA A 89 -10.95 -5.81 1.78
CA ALA A 89 -12.29 -6.35 1.53
C ALA A 89 -12.89 -5.85 0.20
N GLY A 90 -12.84 -4.54 -0.06
CA GLY A 90 -13.42 -3.98 -1.28
C GLY A 90 -12.73 -4.47 -2.55
N ILE A 91 -11.40 -4.57 -2.51
CA ILE A 91 -10.62 -5.13 -3.62
C ILE A 91 -10.92 -6.63 -3.79
N GLN A 92 -11.01 -7.40 -2.70
CA GLN A 92 -11.40 -8.81 -2.80
C GLN A 92 -12.79 -8.97 -3.42
N GLN A 93 -13.77 -8.16 -3.00
CA GLN A 93 -15.11 -8.18 -3.58
C GLN A 93 -15.06 -7.95 -5.10
N ARG A 94 -14.19 -7.06 -5.58
CA ARG A 94 -14.00 -6.80 -7.01
C ARG A 94 -13.33 -7.96 -7.74
N LEU A 95 -12.29 -8.56 -7.16
CA LEU A 95 -11.45 -9.57 -7.83
C LEU A 95 -12.03 -10.99 -7.75
N PHE A 96 -12.73 -11.33 -6.67
CA PHE A 96 -13.22 -12.67 -6.39
C PHE A 96 -14.74 -12.77 -6.31
N GLY A 97 -15.45 -11.63 -6.36
CA GLY A 97 -16.91 -11.59 -6.20
C GLY A 97 -17.39 -11.80 -4.77
N ARG A 98 -16.47 -11.94 -3.80
CA ARG A 98 -16.75 -12.07 -2.37
C ARG A 98 -15.54 -11.62 -1.54
N VAL A 99 -15.78 -11.47 -0.24
CA VAL A 99 -14.74 -11.27 0.77
C VAL A 99 -14.38 -12.62 1.40
N TYR A 100 -13.10 -12.81 1.71
CA TYR A 100 -12.57 -13.95 2.46
C TYR A 100 -12.01 -13.49 3.80
N TRP A 101 -12.44 -14.13 4.88
CA TRP A 101 -11.95 -13.90 6.24
C TRP A 101 -10.75 -14.79 6.53
N ILE A 102 -9.54 -14.31 6.26
CA ILE A 102 -8.31 -15.12 6.29
C ILE A 102 -7.95 -15.63 7.71
N THR A 103 -8.55 -15.06 8.77
CA THR A 103 -8.42 -15.59 10.13
C THR A 103 -9.20 -16.88 10.36
N ASP A 104 -10.17 -17.18 9.50
CA ASP A 104 -10.87 -18.47 9.45
C ASP A 104 -10.07 -19.43 8.54
N PRO A 105 -9.62 -20.60 9.04
CA PRO A 105 -8.79 -21.51 8.26
C PRO A 105 -9.46 -22.04 6.98
N ASP A 106 -10.78 -22.26 7.01
CA ASP A 106 -11.51 -22.77 5.84
C ASP A 106 -11.62 -21.69 4.77
N ASP A 107 -11.84 -20.44 5.16
CA ASP A 107 -11.89 -19.32 4.22
C ASP A 107 -10.51 -18.94 3.69
N ALA A 108 -9.45 -19.07 4.50
CA ALA A 108 -8.07 -18.93 4.06
C ALA A 108 -7.70 -19.97 2.97
N ALA A 109 -8.05 -21.24 3.18
CA ALA A 109 -7.82 -22.29 2.17
C ALA A 109 -8.58 -22.02 0.87
N LYS A 110 -9.82 -21.52 0.95
CA LYS A 110 -10.60 -21.13 -0.24
C LYS A 110 -10.02 -19.90 -0.93
N PHE A 111 -9.46 -18.95 -0.18
CA PHE A 111 -8.80 -17.77 -0.72
C PHE A 111 -7.55 -18.16 -1.53
N ASP A 112 -6.72 -19.05 -0.98
CA ASP A 112 -5.56 -19.59 -1.69
C ASP A 112 -5.97 -20.39 -2.94
N ALA A 113 -6.98 -21.27 -2.82
CA ALA A 113 -7.51 -22.04 -3.94
C ALA A 113 -8.12 -21.15 -5.05
N ALA A 114 -8.64 -19.97 -4.69
CA ALA A 114 -9.13 -18.97 -5.62
C ALA A 114 -8.00 -18.14 -6.28
N GLY A 115 -6.74 -18.45 -5.99
CA GLY A 115 -5.58 -17.87 -6.66
C GLY A 115 -4.98 -16.65 -5.97
N ALA A 116 -5.32 -16.37 -4.71
CA ALA A 116 -4.86 -15.16 -4.01
C ALA A 116 -3.35 -14.89 -4.12
N HIS A 117 -2.53 -15.94 -4.02
CA HIS A 117 -1.06 -15.85 -4.04
C HIS A 117 -0.41 -16.51 -5.27
N SER A 118 -1.20 -17.02 -6.21
CA SER A 118 -0.71 -17.81 -7.36
C SER A 118 -1.22 -17.33 -8.71
N ASP A 119 -2.38 -16.66 -8.75
CA ASP A 119 -2.96 -16.09 -9.96
C ASP A 119 -2.46 -14.66 -10.14
N PRO A 120 -1.78 -14.36 -11.27
CA PRO A 120 -1.23 -13.04 -11.53
C PRO A 120 -2.30 -11.97 -11.77
N ASP A 121 -3.59 -12.32 -11.91
CA ASP A 121 -4.70 -11.37 -12.05
C ASP A 121 -5.41 -11.08 -10.70
N LYS A 122 -4.86 -11.59 -9.58
CA LYS A 122 -5.44 -11.45 -8.22
C LYS A 122 -4.61 -10.53 -7.32
N CYS A 123 -4.41 -10.90 -6.05
CA CYS A 123 -3.75 -10.01 -5.09
C CYS A 123 -2.30 -9.73 -5.46
N MET A 124 -1.63 -10.64 -6.20
CA MET A 124 -0.29 -10.40 -6.72
C MET A 124 -0.26 -9.29 -7.78
N ASP A 125 -1.28 -9.14 -8.63
CA ASP A 125 -1.42 -8.00 -9.55
C ASP A 125 -1.49 -6.68 -8.78
N VAL A 126 -2.31 -6.64 -7.73
CA VAL A 126 -2.51 -5.45 -6.89
C VAL A 126 -1.19 -4.99 -6.27
N VAL A 127 -0.35 -5.92 -5.84
CA VAL A 127 0.99 -5.62 -5.31
C VAL A 127 1.92 -5.10 -6.40
N GLY A 128 1.91 -5.73 -7.58
CA GLY A 128 2.72 -5.32 -8.74
C GLY A 128 2.35 -3.92 -9.23
N ASP A 129 1.07 -3.64 -9.38
CA ASP A 129 0.53 -2.33 -9.72
C ASP A 129 0.94 -1.27 -8.70
N ALA A 130 0.79 -1.55 -7.41
CA ALA A 130 1.16 -0.60 -6.37
C ALA A 130 2.64 -0.24 -6.47
N ALA A 131 3.51 -1.23 -6.64
CA ALA A 131 4.94 -1.00 -6.83
C ALA A 131 5.22 -0.16 -8.08
N ARG A 132 4.64 -0.53 -9.22
CA ARG A 132 4.80 0.18 -10.49
C ARG A 132 4.33 1.63 -10.37
N TRP A 133 3.11 1.85 -9.86
CA TRP A 133 2.54 3.19 -9.75
C TRP A 133 3.29 4.06 -8.76
N THR A 134 3.76 3.50 -7.64
CA THR A 134 4.65 4.24 -6.73
C THR A 134 5.92 4.66 -7.45
N MET A 135 6.57 3.77 -8.22
CA MET A 135 7.77 4.12 -8.98
C MET A 135 7.50 5.22 -10.01
N GLU A 136 6.41 5.11 -10.78
CA GLU A 136 5.99 6.15 -11.74
C GLU A 136 5.79 7.50 -11.04
N ILE A 137 5.13 7.53 -9.88
CA ILE A 137 4.93 8.77 -9.10
C ILE A 137 6.27 9.34 -8.62
N LEU A 138 7.20 8.51 -8.13
CA LEU A 138 8.52 8.97 -7.69
C LEU A 138 9.32 9.59 -8.85
N LEU A 139 9.26 8.98 -10.04
CA LEU A 139 9.89 9.49 -11.26
C LEU A 139 9.26 10.82 -11.70
N ASP A 140 7.93 10.88 -11.78
CA ASP A 140 7.20 12.08 -12.20
C ASP A 140 7.44 13.27 -11.26
N LYS A 141 7.62 13.00 -9.96
CA LYS A 141 7.95 14.00 -8.94
C LYS A 141 9.44 14.29 -8.83
N GLY A 142 10.29 13.60 -9.59
CA GLY A 142 11.74 13.78 -9.59
C GLY A 142 12.45 13.36 -8.30
N ALA A 143 11.82 12.54 -7.46
CA ALA A 143 12.44 12.02 -6.24
C ALA A 143 13.55 11.01 -6.51
N VAL A 144 13.44 10.27 -7.62
CA VAL A 144 14.40 9.24 -8.01
C VAL A 144 14.76 9.38 -9.49
N LYS A 145 15.91 8.84 -9.87
CA LYS A 145 16.38 8.72 -11.25
C LYS A 145 16.92 7.30 -11.43
N ILE A 146 16.63 6.68 -12.57
CA ILE A 146 17.10 5.34 -12.95
C ILE A 146 17.94 5.45 -14.20
#